data_AF-A0AA39T524-F1
#
_entry.id   AF-A0AA39T524-F1
#
_cell.length_a   1.000
_cell.length_b   1.000
_cell.length_c   1.000
_cell.angle_alpha   90.00
_cell.angle_beta   90.00
_cell.angle_gamma   90.00
#
_symmetry.space_group_name_H-M   'P 1'
#
loop_
_entity.id
_entity.type
_entity.pdbx_description
1 polymer ?
#
loop_
_entity_poly.entity_id
_entity_poly.type
_entity_poly.pdbx_seq_one_letter_code
_entity_poly.pdbx_strand_id
1 'polypeptide(L)'
;MSSLNHLLLLSNCFFFFLQFQQCFSNNVPPLINKICSPFKYYDVCVQTLNSAPGAATADLTTLADYSFKSTYDMLATTDGFLHALLQNVTDPGVKQVVTHCTTNYDESISLLQLAITGLEAGASHFGDVNDKLYMAWENIHDCDRVVKIGPPPPGLPDKSTKAAQFVDISGVIVLHNRTKYSPSKELDAKLRNKEARSHKYNAQEDGFLIEPPRGAKQNGYSHRSTSWNKNAGAGNSNANLSGQRTQMQRMTGKESAMLQMVNSIRKRRKITGHQTTCDEGGTQSTMDLDLKLDRMAWINFHKQERQMKTAKGSKKSMKEVRDAWNTLSMDEKSKFKMPKEDIVDDKVTLEKAAHEDNKVPPFDTRCTPIGNQQL
;
A
#
# COMPACT_ATOMS: atom_id res chain seq x y z
N MET A 1 18.26 56.11 -17.93
CA MET A 1 17.11 55.27 -17.55
C MET A 1 17.40 53.76 -17.51
N SER A 2 18.52 53.24 -18.04
CA SER A 2 18.79 51.79 -18.08
C SER A 2 19.32 51.17 -16.77
N SER A 3 19.98 51.95 -15.92
CA SER A 3 20.60 51.44 -14.67
C SER A 3 19.62 51.20 -13.52
N LEU A 4 18.48 51.92 -13.48
CA LEU A 4 17.49 51.81 -12.40
C LEU A 4 16.69 50.50 -12.45
N ASN A 5 16.39 49.99 -13.65
CA ASN A 5 15.64 48.75 -13.84
C ASN A 5 16.45 47.50 -13.44
N HIS A 6 17.77 47.54 -13.58
CA HIS A 6 18.65 46.44 -13.16
C HIS A 6 18.71 46.30 -11.63
N LEU A 7 18.71 47.41 -10.90
CA LEU A 7 18.68 47.43 -9.44
C LEU A 7 17.33 46.91 -8.88
N LEU A 8 16.21 47.20 -9.55
CA LEU A 8 14.90 46.69 -9.15
C LEU A 8 14.72 45.18 -9.41
N LEU A 9 15.35 44.63 -10.47
CA LEU A 9 15.35 43.19 -10.73
C LEU A 9 16.22 42.43 -9.74
N LEU A 10 17.41 42.95 -9.41
CA LEU A 10 18.29 42.33 -8.41
C LEU A 10 17.68 42.38 -7.00
N SER A 11 16.96 43.46 -6.66
CA SER A 11 16.25 43.58 -5.38
C SER A 11 15.09 42.58 -5.26
N ASN A 12 14.28 42.40 -6.31
CA ASN A 12 13.20 41.40 -6.30
C ASN A 12 13.69 39.95 -6.25
N CYS A 13 14.83 39.63 -6.90
CA CYS A 13 15.46 38.32 -6.75
C CYS A 13 15.91 38.07 -5.31
N PHE A 14 16.47 39.08 -4.62
CA PHE A 14 16.97 38.93 -3.26
C PHE A 14 15.84 38.68 -2.23
N PHE A 15 14.66 39.32 -2.41
CA PHE A 15 13.49 39.03 -1.57
C PHE A 15 12.90 37.64 -1.82
N PHE A 16 12.91 37.14 -3.07
CA PHE A 16 12.55 35.74 -3.36
C PHE A 16 13.53 34.75 -2.71
N PHE A 17 14.84 34.98 -2.82
CA PHE A 17 15.84 34.11 -2.18
C PHE A 17 15.77 34.13 -0.64
N LEU A 18 15.46 35.29 -0.03
CA LEU A 18 15.30 35.40 1.43
C LEU A 18 14.03 34.69 1.95
N GLN A 19 12.95 34.61 1.16
CA GLN A 19 11.78 33.80 1.53
C GLN A 19 12.05 32.29 1.45
N PHE A 20 12.96 31.84 0.56
CA PHE A 20 13.39 30.44 0.53
C PHE A 20 14.40 30.08 1.64
N GLN A 21 15.15 31.04 2.19
CA GLN A 21 16.15 30.76 3.23
C GLN A 21 15.59 30.49 4.64
N GLN A 22 14.30 30.73 4.91
CA GLN A 22 13.72 30.47 6.24
C GLN A 22 13.34 29.01 6.52
N CYS A 23 13.54 28.06 5.58
CA CYS A 23 13.12 26.66 5.76
C CYS A 23 14.23 25.66 6.17
N PHE A 24 15.50 26.07 6.33
CA PHE A 24 16.60 25.14 6.66
C PHE A 24 16.97 25.10 8.14
N SER A 25 16.04 25.37 9.05
CA SER A 25 16.17 24.79 10.38
C SER A 25 15.76 23.31 10.27
N ASN A 26 16.76 22.42 10.32
CA ASN A 26 16.66 20.95 10.20
C ASN A 26 15.85 20.27 11.31
N ASN A 27 14.82 20.93 11.85
CA ASN A 27 13.90 20.34 12.80
C ASN A 27 12.93 19.44 12.04
N VAL A 28 13.44 18.28 11.60
CA VAL A 28 12.61 17.22 11.03
C VAL A 28 11.60 16.81 12.09
N PRO A 29 10.29 16.89 11.81
CA PRO A 29 9.27 16.50 12.77
C PRO A 29 9.51 15.07 13.27
N PRO A 30 9.37 14.77 14.58
CA PRO A 30 9.72 13.47 15.14
C PRO A 30 9.02 12.30 14.44
N LEU A 31 7.79 12.50 13.97
CA LEU A 31 7.04 11.50 13.21
C LEU A 31 7.66 11.24 11.83
N ILE A 32 8.06 12.29 11.11
CA ILE A 32 8.74 12.17 9.82
C ILE A 32 10.11 11.51 9.99
N ASN A 33 10.89 11.91 10.99
CA ASN A 33 12.17 11.26 11.28
C ASN A 33 11.99 9.76 11.54
N LYS A 34 10.97 9.38 12.31
CA LYS A 34 10.64 7.97 12.60
C LYS A 34 10.24 7.19 11.34
N ILE A 35 9.47 7.80 10.43
CA ILE A 35 9.09 7.17 9.14
C ILE A 35 10.32 7.04 8.24
N CYS A 36 11.17 8.07 8.20
CA CYS A 36 12.25 8.18 7.23
C CYS A 36 13.54 7.45 7.63
N SER A 37 13.80 7.26 8.94
CA SER A 37 15.03 6.63 9.44
C SER A 37 15.36 5.24 8.88
N PRO A 38 14.39 4.37 8.50
CA PRO A 38 14.70 3.06 7.90
C PRO A 38 15.19 3.15 6.44
N PHE A 39 14.99 4.27 5.75
CA PHE A 39 15.30 4.39 4.32
C PHE A 39 16.76 4.73 4.07
N LYS A 40 17.32 4.11 3.03
CA LYS A 40 18.65 4.46 2.52
C LYS A 40 18.69 5.85 1.87
N TYR A 41 17.54 6.32 1.37
CA TYR A 41 17.34 7.64 0.79
C TYR A 41 16.60 8.55 1.77
N TYR A 42 17.13 8.64 2.99
CA TYR A 42 16.56 9.43 4.09
C TYR A 42 16.19 10.85 3.67
N ASP A 43 17.08 11.55 2.96
CA ASP A 43 16.86 12.94 2.53
C ASP A 43 15.68 13.07 1.56
N VAL A 44 15.52 12.12 0.64
CA VAL A 44 14.37 12.08 -0.29
C VAL A 44 13.07 11.89 0.48
N CYS A 45 13.06 10.98 1.46
CA CYS A 45 11.89 10.76 2.33
C CYS A 45 11.54 12.02 3.13
N VAL A 46 12.52 12.61 3.81
CA VAL A 46 12.32 13.82 4.62
C VAL A 46 11.86 14.99 3.78
N GLN A 47 12.51 15.23 2.63
CA GLN A 47 12.14 16.30 1.71
C GLN A 47 10.71 16.12 1.20
N THR A 48 10.35 14.89 0.83
CA THR A 48 8.99 14.58 0.34
C THR A 48 7.96 14.89 1.42
N LEU A 49 8.11 14.33 2.63
CA LEU A 49 7.11 14.48 3.69
C LEU A 49 7.08 15.89 4.32
N ASN A 50 8.22 16.58 4.42
CA ASN A 50 8.25 17.96 4.89
C ASN A 50 7.60 18.95 3.93
N SER A 51 7.46 18.58 2.66
CA SER A 51 6.75 19.40 1.67
C SER A 51 5.23 19.38 1.88
N ALA A 52 4.72 18.51 2.76
CA ALA A 52 3.30 18.47 3.10
C ALA A 52 2.84 19.76 3.80
N PRO A 53 1.71 20.36 3.40
CA PRO A 53 1.11 21.46 4.14
C PRO A 53 0.87 21.05 5.60
N GLY A 54 1.45 21.79 6.54
CA GLY A 54 1.34 21.48 7.98
C GLY A 54 2.13 20.25 8.43
N ALA A 55 3.17 19.81 7.70
CA ALA A 55 4.01 18.65 8.01
C ALA A 55 4.48 18.58 9.48
N ALA A 56 4.75 19.74 10.11
CA ALA A 56 5.19 19.83 11.50
C ALA A 56 4.17 19.26 12.51
N THR A 57 2.87 19.32 12.20
CA THR A 57 1.77 18.88 13.06
C THR A 57 0.92 17.78 12.44
N ALA A 58 1.27 17.33 11.23
CA ALA A 58 0.52 16.31 10.49
C ALA A 58 0.54 14.98 11.23
N ASP A 59 -0.62 14.31 11.28
CA ASP A 59 -0.72 12.95 11.78
C ASP A 59 -0.40 11.91 10.69
N LEU A 60 -0.37 10.63 11.07
CA LEU A 60 -0.05 9.55 10.13
C LEU A 60 -1.05 9.42 8.98
N THR A 61 -2.31 9.84 9.15
CA THR A 61 -3.32 9.77 8.09
C THR A 61 -3.08 10.89 7.08
N THR A 62 -2.84 12.11 7.56
CA THR A 62 -2.51 13.28 6.73
C THR A 62 -1.23 13.06 5.93
N LEU A 63 -0.18 12.52 6.58
CA LEU A 63 1.07 12.17 5.89
C LEU A 63 0.88 11.03 4.87
N ALA A 64 0.00 10.06 5.14
CA ALA A 64 -0.32 9.00 4.18
C ALA A 64 -1.02 9.54 2.93
N ASP A 65 -2.04 10.39 3.11
CA ASP A 65 -2.78 11.02 2.02
C ASP A 65 -1.84 11.86 1.13
N TYR A 66 -1.04 12.72 1.77
CA TYR A 66 -0.05 13.53 1.06
C TYR A 66 0.98 12.67 0.31
N SER A 67 1.52 11.63 0.97
CA SER A 67 2.49 10.72 0.36
C SER A 67 1.90 10.00 -0.86
N PHE A 68 0.65 9.56 -0.78
CA PHE A 68 -0.02 8.88 -1.90
C PHE A 68 -0.25 9.82 -3.08
N LYS A 69 -0.71 11.05 -2.82
CA LYS A 69 -0.89 12.07 -3.87
C LYS A 69 0.44 12.43 -4.53
N SER A 70 1.48 12.65 -3.74
CA SER A 70 2.84 12.88 -4.24
C SER A 70 3.37 11.70 -5.07
N THR A 71 3.07 10.47 -4.64
CA THR A 71 3.43 9.26 -5.38
C THR A 71 2.68 9.20 -6.69
N TYR A 72 1.38 9.49 -6.70
CA TYR A 72 0.56 9.51 -7.90
C TYR A 72 1.10 10.50 -8.94
N ASP A 73 1.43 11.72 -8.52
CA ASP A 73 1.99 12.73 -9.41
C ASP A 73 3.34 12.29 -10.01
N MET A 74 4.18 11.63 -9.21
CA MET A 74 5.45 11.05 -9.67
C MET A 74 5.22 9.94 -10.71
N LEU A 75 4.25 9.05 -10.47
CA LEU A 75 3.91 7.97 -11.40
C LEU A 75 3.32 8.52 -12.70
N ALA A 76 2.37 9.44 -12.62
CA ALA A 76 1.77 10.09 -13.79
C ALA A 76 2.80 10.87 -14.63
N THR A 77 3.74 11.57 -13.97
CA THR A 77 4.85 12.24 -14.66
C THR A 77 5.77 11.25 -15.37
N THR A 78 6.07 10.12 -14.73
CA THR A 78 6.93 9.08 -15.30
C THR A 78 6.23 8.36 -16.46
N ASP A 79 4.94 8.12 -16.34
CA ASP A 79 4.09 7.54 -17.37
C ASP A 79 3.98 8.45 -18.61
N GLY A 80 3.71 9.74 -18.43
CA GLY A 80 3.72 10.71 -19.52
C GLY A 80 5.09 10.77 -20.23
N PHE A 81 6.19 10.62 -19.49
CA PHE A 81 7.52 10.49 -20.08
C PHE A 81 7.68 9.18 -20.88
N LEU A 82 7.20 8.05 -20.37
CA LEU A 82 7.25 6.76 -21.06
C LEU A 82 6.47 6.80 -22.37
N HIS A 83 5.28 7.38 -22.38
CA HIS A 83 4.48 7.58 -23.59
C HIS A 83 5.19 8.47 -24.62
N ALA A 84 5.79 9.58 -24.20
CA ALA A 84 6.57 10.43 -25.08
C ALA A 84 7.83 9.73 -25.61
N LEU A 85 8.51 8.93 -24.78
CA LEU A 85 9.68 8.16 -25.17
C LEU A 85 9.31 7.08 -26.20
N LEU A 86 8.19 6.38 -26.00
CA LEU A 86 7.71 5.32 -26.87
C LEU A 86 7.48 5.80 -28.32
N GLN A 87 7.09 7.05 -28.50
CA GLN A 87 6.90 7.67 -29.83
C GLN A 87 8.21 7.92 -30.58
N ASN A 88 9.33 8.07 -29.85
CA ASN A 88 10.61 8.49 -30.40
C ASN A 88 11.64 7.34 -30.51
N VAL A 89 11.39 6.22 -29.85
CA VAL A 89 12.31 5.07 -29.86
C VAL A 89 12.17 4.26 -31.15
N THR A 90 13.28 4.12 -31.87
CA THR A 90 13.39 3.29 -33.08
C THR A 90 13.92 1.89 -32.80
N ASP A 91 14.77 1.74 -31.77
CA ASP A 91 15.34 0.45 -31.39
C ASP A 91 14.24 -0.51 -30.86
N PRO A 92 14.06 -1.70 -31.47
CA PRO A 92 13.01 -2.63 -31.07
C PRO A 92 13.14 -3.14 -29.63
N GLY A 93 14.36 -3.33 -29.13
CA GLY A 93 14.61 -3.79 -27.76
C GLY A 93 14.23 -2.73 -26.72
N VAL A 94 14.65 -1.48 -26.94
CA VAL A 94 14.25 -0.34 -26.12
C VAL A 94 12.73 -0.15 -26.20
N LYS A 95 12.11 -0.30 -27.38
CA LYS A 95 10.66 -0.18 -27.55
C LYS A 95 9.90 -1.21 -26.74
N GLN A 96 10.38 -2.45 -26.67
CA GLN A 96 9.79 -3.50 -25.84
C GLN A 96 9.88 -3.16 -24.35
N VAL A 97 11.05 -2.70 -23.87
CA VAL A 97 11.24 -2.27 -22.47
C VAL A 97 10.29 -1.11 -22.12
N VAL A 98 10.21 -0.08 -22.96
CA VAL A 98 9.35 1.08 -22.72
C VAL A 98 7.87 0.69 -22.75
N THR A 99 7.45 -0.19 -23.66
CA THR A 99 6.06 -0.70 -23.72
C THR A 99 5.69 -1.47 -22.45
N HIS A 100 6.59 -2.33 -21.96
CA HIS A 100 6.40 -3.05 -20.71
C HIS A 100 6.27 -2.10 -19.53
N CYS A 101 7.14 -1.10 -19.44
CA CYS A 101 7.09 -0.10 -18.39
C CYS A 101 5.79 0.72 -18.45
N THR A 102 5.37 1.20 -19.62
CA THR A 102 4.13 1.98 -19.79
C THR A 102 2.92 1.23 -19.21
N THR A 103 2.75 -0.05 -19.60
CA THR A 103 1.68 -0.90 -19.05
C THR A 103 1.72 -1.02 -17.52
N ASN A 104 2.91 -1.19 -16.95
CA ASN A 104 3.05 -1.36 -15.51
C ASN A 104 2.76 -0.06 -14.75
N TYR A 105 3.16 1.10 -15.28
CA TYR A 105 2.88 2.41 -14.70
C TYR A 105 1.39 2.76 -14.77
N ASP A 106 0.72 2.54 -15.91
CA ASP A 106 -0.73 2.67 -16.06
C ASP A 106 -1.52 1.89 -14.98
N GLU A 107 -1.15 0.62 -14.81
CA GLU A 107 -1.77 -0.24 -13.80
C GLU A 107 -1.46 0.24 -12.37
N SER A 108 -0.23 0.70 -12.11
CA SER A 108 0.17 1.25 -10.80
C SER A 108 -0.59 2.52 -10.45
N ILE A 109 -0.80 3.41 -11.42
CA ILE A 109 -1.59 4.64 -11.28
C ILE A 109 -3.03 4.26 -10.88
N SER A 110 -3.66 3.33 -11.60
CA SER A 110 -5.02 2.86 -11.30
C SER A 110 -5.12 2.24 -9.90
N LEU A 111 -4.13 1.44 -9.51
CA LEU A 111 -4.07 0.83 -8.18
C LEU A 111 -3.89 1.87 -7.07
N LEU A 112 -3.08 2.90 -7.32
CA LEU A 112 -2.83 3.97 -6.36
C LEU A 112 -4.06 4.86 -6.17
N GLN A 113 -4.83 5.15 -7.22
CA GLN A 113 -6.12 5.82 -7.10
C GLN A 113 -7.07 5.04 -6.19
N LEU A 114 -7.17 3.72 -6.36
CA LEU A 114 -7.97 2.88 -5.48
C LEU A 114 -7.47 2.91 -4.03
N ALA A 115 -6.15 2.96 -3.81
CA ALA A 115 -5.57 3.12 -2.48
C ALA A 115 -5.89 4.49 -1.86
N ILE A 116 -5.86 5.58 -2.63
CA ILE A 116 -6.25 6.93 -2.18
C ILE A 116 -7.72 6.95 -1.77
N THR A 117 -8.63 6.48 -2.63
CA THR A 117 -10.06 6.41 -2.30
C THR A 117 -10.33 5.53 -1.08
N GLY A 118 -9.61 4.42 -0.94
CA GLY A 118 -9.70 3.56 0.24
C GLY A 118 -9.23 4.24 1.52
N LEU A 119 -8.20 5.08 1.45
CA LEU A 119 -7.71 5.87 2.58
C LEU A 119 -8.73 6.94 2.99
N GLU A 120 -9.31 7.65 2.02
CA GLU A 120 -10.34 8.67 2.22
C GLU A 120 -11.64 8.10 2.82
N ALA A 121 -11.97 6.85 2.47
CA ALA A 121 -13.09 6.12 3.07
C ALA A 121 -12.88 5.73 4.56
N GLY A 122 -11.66 5.90 5.08
CA GLY A 122 -11.34 5.73 6.50
C GLY A 122 -10.70 4.39 6.89
N ALA A 123 -10.48 4.22 8.20
CA ALA A 123 -9.55 3.22 8.73
C ALA A 123 -9.93 1.75 8.51
N SER A 124 -11.19 1.43 8.21
CA SER A 124 -11.63 0.05 7.94
C SER A 124 -11.00 -0.55 6.69
N HIS A 125 -10.43 0.27 5.81
CA HIS A 125 -9.92 -0.14 4.50
C HIS A 125 -8.40 -0.21 4.40
N PHE A 126 -7.65 -0.01 5.50
CA PHE A 126 -6.17 -0.07 5.47
C PHE A 126 -5.61 -1.40 4.94
N GLY A 127 -6.34 -2.51 5.11
CA GLY A 127 -5.97 -3.79 4.50
C GLY A 127 -5.99 -3.74 2.98
N ASP A 128 -7.06 -3.22 2.41
CA ASP A 128 -7.22 -3.09 0.96
C ASP A 128 -6.25 -2.03 0.40
N VAL A 129 -6.07 -0.91 1.10
CA VAL A 129 -5.09 0.14 0.76
C VAL A 129 -3.68 -0.45 0.64
N ASN A 130 -3.26 -1.24 1.63
CA ASN A 130 -1.95 -1.88 1.62
C ASN A 130 -1.80 -2.87 0.45
N ASP A 131 -2.83 -3.67 0.17
CA ASP A 131 -2.80 -4.65 -0.92
C ASP A 131 -2.70 -3.94 -2.29
N LYS A 132 -3.43 -2.83 -2.48
CA LYS A 132 -3.35 -2.01 -3.70
C LYS A 132 -1.99 -1.36 -3.88
N LEU A 133 -1.46 -0.74 -2.82
CA LEU A 133 -0.15 -0.11 -2.86
C LEU A 133 0.97 -1.13 -3.12
N TYR A 134 0.90 -2.31 -2.51
CA TYR A 134 1.86 -3.39 -2.77
C TYR A 134 1.82 -3.86 -4.23
N MET A 135 0.64 -3.96 -4.84
CA MET A 135 0.52 -4.30 -6.26
C MET A 135 1.08 -3.20 -7.17
N ALA A 136 0.90 -1.93 -6.84
CA ALA A 136 1.52 -0.82 -7.57
C ALA A 136 3.05 -0.84 -7.45
N TRP A 137 3.55 -1.15 -6.25
CA TRP A 137 4.97 -1.32 -5.96
C TRP A 137 5.61 -2.43 -6.80
N GLU A 138 5.00 -3.62 -6.85
CA GLU A 138 5.51 -4.74 -7.66
C GLU A 138 5.62 -4.32 -9.14
N ASN A 139 4.59 -3.70 -9.71
CA ASN A 139 4.60 -3.25 -11.10
C ASN A 139 5.75 -2.30 -11.45
N ILE A 140 6.04 -1.34 -10.56
CA ILE A 140 7.15 -0.40 -10.78
C ILE A 140 8.49 -1.14 -10.72
N HIS A 141 8.63 -2.07 -9.80
CA HIS A 141 9.82 -2.92 -9.76
C HIS A 141 9.89 -3.93 -10.89
N ASP A 142 8.79 -4.30 -11.53
CA ASP A 142 8.78 -5.10 -12.74
C ASP A 142 9.40 -4.30 -13.90
N CYS A 143 9.04 -3.02 -14.03
CA CYS A 143 9.72 -2.09 -14.95
C CYS A 143 11.23 -1.97 -14.63
N ASP A 144 11.62 -1.73 -13.38
CA ASP A 144 13.04 -1.65 -13.01
C ASP A 144 13.85 -2.90 -13.40
N ARG A 145 13.22 -4.08 -13.29
CA ARG A 145 13.89 -5.34 -13.64
C ARG A 145 14.12 -5.46 -15.14
N VAL A 146 13.14 -5.10 -15.96
CA VAL A 146 13.33 -5.15 -17.42
C VAL A 146 14.32 -4.09 -17.90
N VAL A 147 14.34 -2.90 -17.27
CA VAL A 147 15.32 -1.84 -17.57
C VAL A 147 16.75 -2.27 -17.26
N LYS A 148 16.96 -3.09 -16.24
CA LYS A 148 18.29 -3.61 -15.85
C LYS A 148 18.79 -4.75 -16.75
N ILE A 149 17.88 -5.47 -17.41
CA ILE A 149 18.23 -6.63 -18.24
C ILE A 149 18.32 -6.23 -19.72
N GLY A 150 17.45 -5.34 -20.18
CA GLY A 150 17.41 -4.85 -21.55
C GLY A 150 18.33 -3.65 -21.81
N PRO A 151 18.37 -3.14 -23.06
CA PRO A 151 19.03 -1.89 -23.37
C PRO A 151 18.35 -0.75 -22.59
N PRO A 152 19.09 0.03 -21.76
CA PRO A 152 18.49 1.03 -20.90
C PRO A 152 17.94 2.19 -21.73
N PRO A 153 16.62 2.49 -21.67
CA PRO A 153 16.08 3.62 -22.38
C PRO A 153 16.65 4.94 -21.81
N PRO A 154 16.98 5.95 -22.64
CA PRO A 154 17.57 7.21 -22.16
C PRO A 154 16.72 7.86 -21.07
N GLY A 155 17.32 8.15 -19.90
CA GLY A 155 16.66 8.83 -18.78
C GLY A 155 15.63 8.01 -18.00
N LEU A 156 15.26 6.80 -18.44
CA LEU A 156 14.30 5.95 -17.74
C LEU A 156 14.84 5.38 -16.40
N PRO A 157 16.10 4.92 -16.28
CA PRO A 157 16.60 4.36 -15.02
C PRO A 157 16.46 5.30 -13.81
N ASP A 158 16.75 6.59 -14.00
CA ASP A 158 16.68 7.60 -12.93
C ASP A 158 15.24 7.89 -12.53
N LYS A 159 14.35 8.04 -13.52
CA LYS A 159 12.92 8.26 -13.30
C LYS A 159 12.27 7.08 -12.58
N SER A 160 12.59 5.86 -13.02
CA SER A 160 12.06 4.64 -12.43
C SER A 160 12.54 4.43 -11.00
N THR A 161 13.83 4.70 -10.74
CA THR A 161 14.38 4.68 -9.38
C THR A 161 13.69 5.69 -8.48
N LYS A 162 13.44 6.91 -8.96
CA LYS A 162 12.73 7.95 -8.19
C LYS A 162 11.27 7.56 -7.92
N ALA A 163 10.57 7.01 -8.90
CA ALA A 163 9.22 6.50 -8.74
C ALA A 163 9.15 5.39 -7.66
N ALA A 164 10.07 4.43 -7.70
CA ALA A 164 10.16 3.36 -6.70
C ALA A 164 10.35 3.93 -5.28
N GLN A 165 11.21 4.94 -5.10
CA GLN A 165 11.41 5.61 -3.81
C GLN A 165 10.11 6.22 -3.25
N PHE A 166 9.28 6.83 -4.10
CA PHE A 166 8.01 7.43 -3.66
C PHE A 166 7.01 6.36 -3.20
N VAL A 167 6.91 5.23 -3.93
CA VAL A 167 6.03 4.13 -3.54
C VAL A 167 6.51 3.47 -2.25
N ASP A 168 7.81 3.29 -2.08
CA ASP A 168 8.40 2.77 -0.87
C ASP A 168 8.08 3.63 0.36
N ILE A 169 8.22 4.96 0.25
CA ILE A 169 7.86 5.93 1.31
C ILE A 169 6.40 5.73 1.71
N SER A 170 5.50 5.72 0.72
CA SER A 170 4.07 5.46 0.93
C SER A 170 3.82 4.12 1.62
N GLY A 171 4.55 3.06 1.26
CA GLY A 171 4.42 1.72 1.84
C GLY A 171 4.72 1.69 3.34
N VAL A 172 5.81 2.34 3.77
CA VAL A 172 6.20 2.39 5.18
C VAL A 172 5.17 3.15 6.03
N ILE A 173 4.59 4.22 5.50
CA ILE A 173 3.55 4.99 6.21
C ILE A 173 2.30 4.13 6.45
N VAL A 174 1.86 3.36 5.45
CA VAL A 174 0.73 2.43 5.59
C VAL A 174 1.00 1.35 6.63
N LEU A 175 2.20 0.78 6.62
CA LEU A 175 2.62 -0.21 7.62
C LEU A 175 2.58 0.37 9.04
N HIS A 176 3.04 1.62 9.23
CA HIS A 176 2.92 2.30 10.51
C HIS A 176 1.46 2.52 10.93
N ASN A 177 0.58 2.94 10.01
CA ASN A 177 -0.85 3.11 10.30
C ASN A 177 -1.53 1.81 10.74
N ARG A 178 -1.16 0.67 10.14
CA ARG A 178 -1.71 -0.65 10.50
C ARG A 178 -1.43 -1.03 11.96
N THR A 179 -0.29 -0.61 12.52
CA THR A 179 0.03 -0.87 13.94
C THR A 179 -0.79 -0.04 14.92
N LYS A 180 -1.32 1.11 14.46
CA LYS A 180 -2.23 1.98 15.21
C LYS A 180 -3.66 1.44 15.19
N TYR A 181 -4.14 0.99 14.02
CA TYR A 181 -5.53 0.55 13.78
C TYR A 181 -5.74 -0.97 13.77
N SER A 182 -4.84 -1.76 14.36
CA SER A 182 -5.02 -3.21 14.40
C SER A 182 -6.35 -3.56 15.07
N PRO A 183 -7.28 -4.29 14.39
CA PRO A 183 -8.64 -4.54 14.88
C PRO A 183 -8.70 -5.19 16.26
N SER A 184 -7.65 -5.90 16.67
CA SER A 184 -7.51 -6.42 18.04
C SER A 184 -7.61 -5.30 19.07
N LYS A 185 -6.90 -4.18 18.89
CA LYS A 185 -6.90 -3.10 19.89
C LYS A 185 -8.25 -2.40 20.00
N GLU A 186 -8.99 -2.28 18.90
CA GLU A 186 -10.32 -1.70 18.89
C GLU A 186 -11.37 -2.67 19.46
N LEU A 187 -11.27 -3.97 19.12
CA LEU A 187 -12.11 -5.02 19.70
C LEU A 187 -11.86 -5.13 21.21
N ASP A 188 -10.61 -5.09 21.65
CA ASP A 188 -10.19 -5.13 23.06
C ASP A 188 -10.62 -3.86 23.82
N ALA A 189 -10.68 -2.70 23.16
CA ALA A 189 -11.23 -1.47 23.73
C ALA A 189 -12.76 -1.54 23.86
N LYS A 190 -13.45 -2.08 22.85
CA LYS A 190 -14.90 -2.29 22.89
C LYS A 190 -15.30 -3.36 23.92
N LEU A 191 -14.53 -4.44 24.04
CA LEU A 191 -14.69 -5.48 25.08
C LEU A 191 -14.49 -4.90 26.48
N ARG A 192 -13.41 -4.15 26.72
CA ARG A 192 -13.18 -3.49 28.01
C ARG A 192 -14.27 -2.48 28.39
N ASN A 193 -14.81 -1.73 27.42
CA ASN A 193 -15.93 -0.82 27.68
C ASN A 193 -17.24 -1.57 27.99
N LYS A 194 -17.45 -2.76 27.40
CA LYS A 194 -18.57 -3.66 27.75
C LYS A 194 -18.41 -4.24 29.17
N GLU A 195 -17.22 -4.71 29.54
CA GLU A 195 -16.94 -5.20 30.89
C GLU A 195 -17.12 -4.10 31.95
N ALA A 196 -16.64 -2.88 31.67
CA ALA A 196 -16.82 -1.74 32.56
C ALA A 196 -18.30 -1.34 32.78
N ARG A 197 -19.19 -1.60 31.80
CA ARG A 197 -20.64 -1.40 31.95
C ARG A 197 -21.32 -2.56 32.68
N SER A 198 -20.81 -3.79 32.57
CA SER A 198 -21.39 -4.96 33.23
C SER A 198 -21.24 -4.91 34.76
N HIS A 199 -20.22 -4.22 35.28
CA HIS A 199 -20.01 -4.06 36.72
C HIS A 199 -20.87 -2.97 37.38
N LYS A 200 -21.82 -2.37 36.66
CA LYS A 200 -22.76 -1.37 37.23
C LYS A 200 -24.13 -1.93 37.63
N TYR A 201 -24.33 -3.24 37.57
CA TYR A 201 -25.47 -3.87 38.24
C TYR A 201 -25.14 -4.05 39.72
N ASN A 202 -25.53 -3.06 40.53
CA ASN A 202 -25.60 -3.21 41.97
C ASN A 202 -26.52 -4.39 42.29
N ALA A 203 -25.98 -5.38 42.98
CA ALA A 203 -26.78 -6.35 43.70
C ALA A 203 -27.53 -5.60 44.79
N GLN A 204 -28.78 -5.24 44.50
CA GLN A 204 -29.74 -4.93 45.55
C GLN A 204 -30.23 -6.29 46.06
N GLU A 205 -29.90 -6.55 47.31
CA GLU A 205 -30.20 -7.79 48.03
C GLU A 205 -31.71 -8.01 48.09
N ASP A 206 -32.18 -9.06 47.43
CA ASP A 206 -33.44 -9.72 47.78
C ASP A 206 -33.14 -11.19 48.02
N GLY A 207 -33.15 -11.55 49.30
CA GLY A 207 -32.84 -12.88 49.78
C GLY A 207 -33.88 -13.91 49.33
N PHE A 208 -33.41 -14.96 48.66
CA PHE A 208 -34.13 -16.21 48.56
C PHE A 208 -33.26 -17.34 49.15
N LEU A 209 -33.73 -17.83 50.29
CA LEU A 209 -33.22 -19.01 50.98
C LEU A 209 -33.63 -20.24 50.17
N ILE A 210 -32.67 -20.99 49.60
CA ILE A 210 -32.92 -22.29 48.98
C ILE A 210 -32.16 -23.34 49.79
N GLU A 211 -32.93 -24.20 50.47
CA GLU A 211 -32.42 -25.39 51.16
C GLU A 211 -31.86 -26.44 50.18
N PRO A 212 -30.80 -27.18 50.56
CA PRO A 212 -30.30 -28.30 49.75
C PRO A 212 -31.03 -29.61 50.08
N PRO A 213 -31.30 -30.48 49.09
CA PRO A 213 -31.88 -31.79 49.35
C PRO A 213 -30.82 -32.77 49.88
N ARG A 214 -31.20 -33.48 50.94
CA ARG A 214 -30.48 -34.63 51.51
C ARG A 214 -30.65 -35.86 50.62
N GLY A 215 -29.58 -36.60 50.37
CA GLY A 215 -29.66 -37.93 49.76
C GLY A 215 -28.29 -38.56 49.50
N ALA A 216 -27.96 -39.61 50.25
CA ALA A 216 -26.67 -40.27 50.34
C ALA A 216 -26.33 -41.22 49.18
N LYS A 217 -25.03 -41.45 48.93
CA LYS A 217 -24.39 -42.77 49.04
C LYS A 217 -22.86 -42.70 48.92
N GLN A 218 -22.21 -43.43 49.81
CA GLN A 218 -20.77 -43.65 49.94
C GLN A 218 -20.23 -44.53 48.80
N ASN A 219 -18.93 -44.37 48.52
CA ASN A 219 -17.88 -45.32 48.08
C ASN A 219 -16.74 -44.42 47.56
N GLY A 220 -15.56 -44.24 48.16
CA GLY A 220 -14.68 -45.19 48.82
C GLY A 220 -13.49 -45.46 47.89
N TYR A 221 -12.48 -44.59 47.81
CA TYR A 221 -11.14 -44.92 47.26
C TYR A 221 -10.04 -43.96 47.74
N SER A 222 -9.15 -44.54 48.55
CA SER A 222 -7.70 -44.36 48.72
C SER A 222 -7.00 -43.02 48.40
N HIS A 223 -6.32 -42.50 49.43
CA HIS A 223 -5.30 -41.45 49.36
C HIS A 223 -4.01 -41.92 48.67
N ARG A 224 -3.41 -41.06 47.84
CA ARG A 224 -1.96 -41.07 47.58
C ARG A 224 -1.40 -39.64 47.60
N SER A 225 -0.78 -39.29 48.71
CA SER A 225 0.06 -38.10 48.86
C SER A 225 1.33 -38.25 48.03
N THR A 226 1.70 -37.22 47.28
CA THR A 226 3.11 -36.99 46.93
C THR A 226 3.46 -35.54 47.21
N SER A 227 4.42 -35.40 48.12
CA SER A 227 5.17 -34.19 48.41
C SER A 227 6.00 -33.79 47.21
N TRP A 228 6.15 -32.48 46.98
CA TRP A 228 7.30 -31.96 46.25
C TRP A 228 8.01 -30.94 47.11
N ASN A 229 9.29 -31.25 47.32
CA ASN A 229 10.27 -30.57 48.14
C ASN A 229 10.59 -29.18 47.60
N LYS A 230 10.82 -28.26 48.53
CA LYS A 230 11.70 -27.10 48.34
C LYS A 230 13.15 -27.59 48.29
N ASN A 231 13.96 -27.04 47.39
CA ASN A 231 15.39 -26.90 47.64
C ASN A 231 15.89 -25.59 47.05
N ALA A 232 16.46 -24.78 47.95
CA ALA A 232 17.27 -23.63 47.65
C ALA A 232 18.71 -24.10 47.37
N GLY A 233 19.42 -23.38 46.51
CA GLY A 233 20.84 -23.55 46.26
C GLY A 233 21.39 -22.28 45.63
N ALA A 234 22.04 -21.46 46.47
CA ALA A 234 22.80 -20.28 46.09
C ALA A 234 24.09 -20.67 45.35
N GLY A 235 24.65 -19.76 44.55
CA GLY A 235 26.09 -19.79 44.28
C GLY A 235 26.56 -19.24 42.95
N ASN A 236 26.95 -17.96 43.01
CA ASN A 236 28.17 -17.38 42.44
C ASN A 236 28.21 -16.78 41.02
N SER A 237 28.75 -15.57 41.06
CA SER A 237 29.09 -14.63 40.01
C SER A 237 30.39 -15.01 39.29
N ASN A 238 30.50 -14.69 38.00
CA ASN A 238 31.64 -13.94 37.48
C ASN A 238 31.39 -13.39 36.07
N ALA A 239 31.83 -12.16 35.88
CA ALA A 239 31.82 -11.39 34.65
C ALA A 239 32.90 -11.86 33.67
N ASN A 240 32.62 -11.88 32.36
CA ASN A 240 33.16 -10.91 31.39
C ASN A 240 32.86 -11.31 29.93
N LEU A 241 32.53 -10.28 29.14
CA LEU A 241 32.86 -10.09 27.71
C LEU A 241 32.64 -11.25 26.72
N SER A 242 31.50 -11.24 26.04
CA SER A 242 31.38 -11.24 24.56
C SER A 242 29.94 -11.57 24.15
N GLY A 243 29.34 -10.78 23.24
CA GLY A 243 28.03 -11.17 22.68
C GLY A 243 27.12 -10.05 22.20
N GLN A 244 27.60 -9.11 21.38
CA GLN A 244 26.70 -8.37 20.48
C GLN A 244 26.17 -9.31 19.39
N ARG A 245 25.18 -10.17 19.71
CA ARG A 245 24.44 -10.92 18.69
C ARG A 245 23.12 -11.53 19.18
N THR A 246 22.24 -10.78 19.83
CA THR A 246 20.87 -11.29 20.05
C THR A 246 19.85 -10.16 20.23
N GLN A 247 19.56 -9.42 19.17
CA GLN A 247 18.34 -8.60 19.11
C GLN A 247 17.76 -8.55 17.69
N MET A 248 17.68 -9.72 17.06
CA MET A 248 17.02 -9.87 15.76
C MET A 248 16.28 -11.20 15.71
N GLN A 249 15.32 -11.40 16.61
CA GLN A 249 14.35 -12.50 16.51
C GLN A 249 13.12 -12.22 17.39
N ARG A 250 12.30 -11.29 16.92
CA ARG A 250 10.86 -11.28 17.18
C ARG A 250 10.15 -10.71 15.96
N MET A 251 10.43 -11.31 14.80
CA MET A 251 9.50 -11.21 13.68
C MET A 251 8.29 -12.05 14.05
N THR A 252 7.11 -11.45 14.00
CA THR A 252 5.86 -12.18 14.20
C THR A 252 5.74 -13.24 13.10
N GLY A 253 5.11 -14.38 13.37
CA GLY A 253 5.00 -15.49 12.40
C GLY A 253 4.44 -15.10 11.01
N LYS A 254 3.77 -13.93 10.91
CA LYS A 254 3.26 -13.36 9.65
C LYS A 254 4.35 -12.72 8.77
N GLU A 255 5.36 -12.09 9.36
CA GLU A 255 6.49 -11.49 8.63
C GLU A 255 7.44 -12.56 8.10
N SER A 256 7.62 -13.64 8.87
CA SER A 256 8.37 -14.83 8.45
C SER A 256 7.71 -15.53 7.24
N ALA A 257 6.37 -15.64 7.23
CA ALA A 257 5.64 -16.23 6.12
C ALA A 257 5.76 -15.43 4.81
N MET A 258 5.82 -14.10 4.91
CA MET A 258 5.99 -13.20 3.77
C MET A 258 7.41 -13.26 3.20
N LEU A 259 8.43 -13.27 4.07
CA LEU A 259 9.83 -13.44 3.67
C LEU A 259 10.08 -14.83 3.03
N GLN A 260 9.46 -15.88 3.57
CA GLN A 260 9.52 -17.23 3.00
C GLN A 260 8.86 -17.30 1.61
N MET A 261 7.73 -16.61 1.42
CA MET A 261 7.05 -16.49 0.12
C MET A 261 7.93 -15.80 -0.93
N VAL A 262 8.56 -14.67 -0.58
CA VAL A 262 9.48 -13.93 -1.48
C VAL A 262 10.67 -14.81 -1.88
N ASN A 263 11.23 -15.57 -0.93
CA ASN A 263 12.33 -16.48 -1.21
C ASN A 263 11.93 -17.72 -2.03
N SER A 264 10.71 -18.24 -1.88
CA SER A 264 10.19 -19.33 -2.72
C SER A 264 9.93 -18.90 -4.17
N ILE A 265 9.47 -17.66 -4.40
CA ILE A 265 9.30 -17.09 -5.75
C ILE A 265 10.68 -16.88 -6.41
N ARG A 266 11.66 -16.37 -5.65
CA ARG A 266 13.06 -16.23 -6.09
C ARG A 266 13.70 -17.56 -6.49
N LYS A 267 13.35 -18.67 -5.82
CA LYS A 267 13.92 -20.00 -6.09
C LYS A 267 13.33 -20.67 -7.35
N ARG A 268 12.07 -20.39 -7.71
CA ARG A 268 11.45 -20.92 -8.94
C ARG A 268 12.00 -20.28 -10.22
N ARG A 269 12.32 -18.98 -10.19
CA ARG A 269 12.88 -18.26 -11.36
C ARG A 269 14.29 -18.73 -11.77
N LYS A 270 15.02 -19.44 -10.90
CA LYS A 270 16.34 -20.02 -11.24
C LYS A 270 16.25 -21.39 -11.92
N ILE A 271 15.10 -22.07 -11.87
CA ILE A 271 14.98 -23.46 -12.32
C ILE A 271 14.29 -23.56 -13.69
N THR A 272 13.46 -22.58 -14.05
CA THR A 272 12.83 -22.54 -15.39
C THR A 272 13.74 -21.79 -16.37
N GLY A 273 14.83 -22.46 -16.78
CA GLY A 273 15.58 -22.07 -17.97
C GLY A 273 14.71 -22.21 -19.22
N HIS A 274 14.90 -21.30 -20.18
CA HIS A 274 14.29 -21.31 -21.51
C HIS A 274 14.27 -22.72 -22.10
N GLN A 275 13.07 -23.22 -22.39
CA GLN A 275 12.88 -24.37 -23.26
C GLN A 275 12.23 -23.85 -24.54
N THR A 276 13.07 -23.59 -25.54
CA THR A 276 12.67 -23.39 -26.93
C THR A 276 12.51 -24.76 -27.56
N THR A 277 11.29 -25.11 -27.97
CA THR A 277 11.06 -26.19 -28.93
C THR A 277 10.81 -25.54 -30.29
N CYS A 278 11.62 -25.92 -31.27
CA CYS A 278 11.46 -25.52 -32.66
C CYS A 278 10.55 -26.54 -33.35
N ASP A 279 9.47 -26.07 -33.97
CA ASP A 279 8.69 -26.89 -34.90
C ASP A 279 9.32 -26.80 -36.30
N GLU A 280 9.23 -27.88 -37.08
CA GLU A 280 9.90 -28.09 -38.38
C GLU A 280 9.52 -27.11 -39.50
N GLY A 281 8.73 -26.06 -39.21
CA GLY A 281 8.27 -25.04 -40.16
C GLY A 281 8.98 -23.68 -40.06
N GLY A 282 9.99 -23.50 -39.21
CA GLY A 282 10.87 -22.31 -39.24
C GLY A 282 10.19 -20.96 -39.01
N THR A 283 8.98 -20.92 -38.41
CA THR A 283 8.32 -19.64 -38.06
C THR A 283 8.39 -19.42 -36.56
N GLN A 284 9.23 -18.47 -36.14
CA GLN A 284 9.38 -18.06 -34.76
C GLN A 284 8.20 -17.14 -34.38
N SER A 285 7.11 -17.72 -33.89
CA SER A 285 6.00 -16.93 -33.32
C SER A 285 6.30 -16.63 -31.86
N THR A 286 6.58 -15.37 -31.56
CA THR A 286 6.71 -14.88 -30.18
C THR A 286 5.29 -14.72 -29.61
N MET A 287 4.82 -15.69 -28.84
CA MET A 287 3.58 -15.56 -28.08
C MET A 287 3.78 -14.58 -26.91
N ASP A 288 3.71 -13.28 -27.21
CA ASP A 288 3.85 -12.18 -26.23
C ASP A 288 2.47 -11.71 -25.67
N LEU A 289 1.43 -12.54 -25.83
CA LEU A 289 0.03 -12.21 -25.49
C LEU A 289 -0.42 -12.69 -24.09
N ASP A 290 0.37 -13.50 -23.38
CA ASP A 290 -0.11 -14.22 -22.19
C ASP A 290 0.18 -13.57 -20.83
N LEU A 291 1.13 -12.63 -20.73
CA LEU A 291 1.49 -12.01 -19.44
C LEU A 291 0.41 -11.05 -18.90
N LYS A 292 -0.36 -10.39 -19.78
CA LYS A 292 -1.50 -9.54 -19.40
C LYS A 292 -2.73 -10.37 -19.00
N LEU A 293 -2.85 -11.59 -19.51
CA LEU A 293 -4.01 -12.45 -19.27
C LEU A 293 -4.09 -12.91 -17.81
N ASP A 294 -2.94 -13.05 -17.13
CA ASP A 294 -2.88 -13.73 -15.83
C ASP A 294 -3.20 -12.79 -14.64
N ARG A 295 -2.85 -11.51 -14.72
CA ARG A 295 -2.91 -10.62 -13.53
C ARG A 295 -4.33 -10.20 -13.16
N MET A 296 -5.12 -9.69 -14.11
CA MET A 296 -6.48 -9.24 -13.83
C MET A 296 -7.41 -10.42 -13.53
N ALA A 297 -7.22 -11.53 -14.24
CA ALA A 297 -7.91 -12.78 -13.98
C ALA A 297 -7.59 -13.31 -12.56
N TRP A 298 -6.33 -13.24 -12.13
CA TRP A 298 -5.94 -13.60 -10.76
C TRP A 298 -6.58 -12.70 -9.71
N ILE A 299 -6.64 -11.39 -9.93
CA ILE A 299 -7.28 -10.44 -8.99
C ILE A 299 -8.76 -10.79 -8.81
N ASN A 300 -9.47 -11.03 -9.92
CA ASN A 300 -10.89 -11.36 -9.92
C ASN A 300 -11.15 -12.72 -9.24
N PHE A 301 -10.35 -13.73 -9.60
CA PHE A 301 -10.38 -15.03 -8.95
C PHE A 301 -10.14 -14.92 -7.44
N HIS A 302 -9.10 -14.19 -7.03
CA HIS A 302 -8.79 -14.00 -5.62
C HIS A 302 -9.92 -13.29 -4.87
N LYS A 303 -10.54 -12.27 -5.46
CA LYS A 303 -11.71 -11.58 -4.90
C LYS A 303 -12.87 -12.54 -4.70
N GLN A 304 -13.18 -13.37 -5.69
CA GLN A 304 -14.25 -14.36 -5.63
C GLN A 304 -13.98 -15.43 -4.56
N GLU A 305 -12.78 -16.00 -4.56
CA GLU A 305 -12.38 -17.05 -3.61
C GLU A 305 -12.32 -16.57 -2.15
N ARG A 306 -11.96 -15.29 -1.92
CA ARG A 306 -12.01 -14.65 -0.60
C ARG A 306 -13.43 -14.47 -0.06
N GLN A 307 -14.42 -14.36 -0.94
CA GLN A 307 -15.83 -14.21 -0.58
C GLN A 307 -16.48 -15.57 -0.29
N MET A 308 -15.97 -16.65 -0.88
CA MET A 308 -16.44 -18.00 -0.58
C MET A 308 -16.03 -18.42 0.84
N LYS A 309 -17.02 -18.85 1.64
CA LYS A 309 -16.79 -19.51 2.92
C LYS A 309 -16.58 -21.00 2.67
N THR A 310 -15.66 -21.61 3.40
CA THR A 310 -15.52 -23.08 3.45
C THR A 310 -16.78 -23.71 4.04
N ALA A 311 -16.93 -25.03 3.92
CA ALA A 311 -18.02 -25.77 4.57
C ALA A 311 -18.08 -25.57 6.10
N LYS A 312 -16.97 -25.14 6.72
CA LYS A 312 -16.88 -24.80 8.15
C LYS A 312 -17.17 -23.32 8.44
N GLY A 313 -17.57 -22.53 7.44
CA GLY A 313 -17.88 -21.10 7.57
C GLY A 313 -16.67 -20.17 7.61
N SER A 314 -15.44 -20.68 7.56
CA SER A 314 -14.21 -19.87 7.55
C SER A 314 -13.87 -19.35 6.14
N LYS A 315 -13.23 -18.19 6.02
CA LYS A 315 -12.69 -17.71 4.73
C LYS A 315 -11.46 -18.54 4.34
N LYS A 316 -11.28 -18.80 3.03
CA LYS A 316 -10.06 -19.44 2.51
C LYS A 316 -8.82 -18.61 2.85
N SER A 317 -7.75 -19.28 3.25
CA SER A 317 -6.44 -18.68 3.45
C SER A 317 -5.81 -18.31 2.11
N MET A 318 -4.89 -17.34 2.11
CA MET A 318 -4.19 -16.92 0.89
C MET A 318 -3.44 -18.08 0.20
N LYS A 319 -2.96 -19.05 0.98
CA LYS A 319 -2.30 -20.25 0.45
C LYS A 319 -3.28 -21.12 -0.33
N GLU A 320 -4.45 -21.41 0.25
CA GLU A 320 -5.49 -22.21 -0.41
C GLU A 320 -5.99 -21.57 -1.69
N VAL A 321 -6.20 -20.24 -1.69
CA VAL A 321 -6.60 -19.52 -2.91
C VAL A 321 -5.49 -19.61 -3.98
N ARG A 322 -4.22 -19.48 -3.60
CA ARG A 322 -3.11 -19.65 -4.55
C ARG A 322 -3.04 -21.07 -5.11
N ASP A 323 -3.19 -22.07 -4.26
CA ASP A 323 -3.14 -23.46 -4.68
C ASP A 323 -4.30 -23.78 -5.65
N ALA A 324 -5.50 -23.26 -5.36
CA ALA A 324 -6.65 -23.35 -6.25
C ALA A 324 -6.42 -22.66 -7.62
N TRP A 325 -5.80 -21.47 -7.65
CA TRP A 325 -5.44 -20.80 -8.91
C TRP A 325 -4.50 -21.63 -9.76
N ASN A 326 -3.53 -22.28 -9.13
CA ASN A 326 -2.53 -23.09 -9.84
C ASN A 326 -3.09 -24.40 -10.38
N THR A 327 -4.23 -24.87 -9.85
CA THR A 327 -4.93 -26.05 -10.38
C THR A 327 -5.83 -25.75 -11.57
N LEU A 328 -6.13 -24.47 -11.85
CA LEU A 328 -6.96 -24.08 -13.00
C LEU A 328 -6.20 -24.23 -14.32
N SER A 329 -6.88 -24.75 -15.32
CA SER A 329 -6.42 -24.71 -16.72
C SER A 329 -6.42 -23.27 -17.25
N MET A 330 -5.73 -23.03 -18.36
CA MET A 330 -5.71 -21.69 -18.99
C MET A 330 -7.12 -21.24 -19.41
N ASP A 331 -7.94 -22.17 -19.92
CA ASP A 331 -9.34 -21.90 -20.28
C ASP A 331 -10.16 -21.51 -19.04
N GLU A 332 -9.93 -22.16 -17.90
CA GLU A 332 -10.61 -21.79 -16.65
C GLU A 332 -10.15 -20.44 -16.11
N LYS A 333 -8.85 -20.15 -16.17
CA LYS A 333 -8.31 -18.83 -15.78
C LYS A 333 -8.89 -17.72 -16.66
N SER A 334 -9.09 -17.98 -17.95
CA SER A 334 -9.66 -17.00 -18.88
C SER A 334 -11.09 -16.57 -18.51
N LYS A 335 -11.86 -17.40 -17.80
CA LYS A 335 -13.23 -17.08 -17.33
C LYS A 335 -13.27 -15.97 -16.28
N PHE A 336 -12.15 -15.72 -15.59
CA PHE A 336 -12.05 -14.65 -14.60
C PHE A 336 -11.63 -13.31 -15.24
N LYS A 337 -11.46 -13.27 -16.57
CA LYS A 337 -11.38 -12.03 -17.32
C LYS A 337 -12.74 -11.35 -17.25
N MET A 338 -12.77 -10.05 -16.95
CA MET A 338 -14.03 -9.32 -17.09
C MET A 338 -14.50 -9.50 -18.55
N PRO A 339 -15.79 -9.78 -18.79
CA PRO A 339 -16.33 -9.58 -20.12
C PRO A 339 -15.98 -8.14 -20.50
N LYS A 340 -15.49 -7.94 -21.73
CA LYS A 340 -15.66 -6.65 -22.38
C LYS A 340 -17.16 -6.54 -22.59
N GLU A 341 -17.90 -6.19 -21.54
CA GLU A 341 -19.29 -5.82 -21.71
C GLU A 341 -19.28 -4.73 -22.78
N ASP A 342 -20.12 -4.93 -23.77
CA ASP A 342 -20.30 -4.05 -24.90
C ASP A 342 -20.32 -2.61 -24.37
N ILE A 343 -19.22 -1.88 -24.61
CA ILE A 343 -19.34 -0.44 -24.79
C ILE A 343 -20.18 -0.34 -26.05
N VAL A 344 -21.49 -0.37 -25.86
CA VAL A 344 -22.43 0.15 -26.83
C VAL A 344 -21.89 1.53 -27.13
N ASP A 345 -21.47 1.74 -28.36
CA ASP A 345 -21.24 3.07 -28.92
C ASP A 345 -22.57 3.82 -28.86
N ASP A 346 -22.93 4.35 -27.68
CA ASP A 346 -24.01 5.30 -27.47
C ASP A 346 -23.62 6.69 -28.01
N LYS A 347 -22.84 6.71 -29.09
CA LYS A 347 -22.52 7.93 -29.85
C LYS A 347 -23.73 8.41 -30.66
N VAL A 348 -24.76 7.58 -30.86
CA VAL A 348 -25.93 7.93 -31.69
C VAL A 348 -27.05 8.64 -30.89
N THR A 349 -27.03 8.62 -29.55
CA THR A 349 -28.14 9.21 -28.75
C THR A 349 -27.77 10.54 -28.07
N LEU A 350 -26.48 10.92 -28.05
CA LEU A 350 -26.00 12.16 -27.41
C LEU A 350 -25.94 13.39 -28.35
N GLU A 351 -25.96 13.20 -29.67
CA GLU A 351 -26.04 14.34 -30.62
C GLU A 351 -27.43 14.99 -30.71
N LYS A 352 -28.47 14.33 -30.17
CA LYS A 352 -29.84 14.89 -30.19
C LYS A 352 -30.20 15.74 -28.96
N ALA A 353 -29.42 15.66 -27.88
CA ALA A 353 -29.61 16.46 -26.67
C ALA A 353 -28.76 17.76 -26.65
N ALA A 354 -27.74 17.86 -27.50
CA ALA A 354 -26.83 19.02 -27.53
C ALA A 354 -27.37 20.23 -28.32
N HIS A 355 -28.56 20.14 -28.91
CA HIS A 355 -29.11 21.24 -29.74
C HIS A 355 -30.13 22.14 -29.03
N GLU A 356 -30.58 21.83 -27.80
CA GLU A 356 -31.61 22.64 -27.11
C GLU A 356 -31.13 23.50 -25.93
N ASP A 357 -29.91 23.30 -25.39
CA ASP A 357 -29.45 24.03 -24.19
C ASP A 357 -28.58 25.28 -24.43
N ASN A 358 -28.40 25.72 -25.68
CA ASN A 358 -27.67 26.96 -26.01
C ASN A 358 -28.54 28.23 -25.96
N LYS A 359 -29.26 28.44 -24.86
CA LYS A 359 -29.85 29.75 -24.51
C LYS A 359 -29.52 30.14 -23.07
N VAL A 360 -28.25 30.49 -22.85
CA VAL A 360 -27.82 31.22 -21.65
C VAL A 360 -27.75 32.72 -22.00
N PRO A 361 -28.46 33.60 -21.28
CA PRO A 361 -28.36 35.05 -21.49
C PRO A 361 -26.99 35.59 -21.02
N PRO A 362 -26.51 36.71 -21.58
CA PRO A 362 -25.17 37.22 -21.33
C PRO A 362 -24.97 37.62 -19.86
N PHE A 363 -23.82 37.22 -19.30
CA PHE A 363 -23.36 37.62 -17.98
C PHE A 363 -23.05 39.14 -17.94
N ASP A 364 -23.77 39.86 -17.08
CA ASP A 364 -23.52 41.26 -16.75
C ASP A 364 -22.34 41.35 -15.77
N THR A 365 -21.20 41.87 -16.22
CA THR A 365 -20.01 42.10 -15.41
C THR A 365 -20.01 43.54 -14.90
N ARG A 366 -20.69 43.77 -13.78
CA ARG A 366 -20.49 44.97 -12.95
C ARG A 366 -19.96 44.58 -11.57
N CYS A 367 -18.65 44.67 -11.42
CA CYS A 367 -18.00 44.68 -10.11
C CYS A 367 -18.17 46.07 -9.47
N THR A 368 -19.01 46.19 -8.46
CA THR A 368 -19.00 47.30 -7.51
C THR A 368 -17.92 47.07 -6.44
N PRO A 369 -17.09 48.07 -6.10
CA PRO A 369 -16.14 47.95 -5.01
C PRO A 369 -16.86 48.03 -3.65
N ILE A 370 -16.56 47.09 -2.76
CA ILE A 370 -17.00 47.08 -1.37
C ILE A 370 -16.22 48.17 -0.62
N GLY A 371 -16.97 49.12 -0.06
CA GLY A 371 -16.43 50.20 0.76
C GLY A 371 -15.90 49.70 2.10
N ASN A 372 -14.78 50.30 2.52
CA ASN A 372 -14.25 50.23 3.86
C ASN A 372 -15.29 50.74 4.88
N GLN A 373 -15.61 49.92 5.88
CA GLN A 373 -16.22 50.41 7.12
C GLN A 373 -15.20 50.30 8.24
N GLN A 374 -14.90 51.46 8.80
CA GLN A 374 -14.22 51.64 10.08
C GLN A 374 -15.09 51.07 11.20
N LEU A 375 -14.48 50.32 12.11
CA LEU A 375 -14.66 50.39 13.57
C LEU A 375 -13.48 49.70 14.25
#